data_AF-A0A2G5WL92-F1
#
_entry.id   AF-A0A2G5WL92-F1
#
_cell.length_a   1.000
_cell.length_b   1.000
_cell.length_c   1.000
_cell.angle_alpha   90.00
_cell.angle_beta   90.00
_cell.angle_gamma   90.00
#
_symmetry.space_group_name_H-M   'P 1'
#
loop_
_entity.id
_entity.type
_entity.pdbx_description
1 polymer ?
#
loop_
_entity_poly.entity_id
_entity_poly.type
_entity_poly.pdbx_seq_one_letter_code
_entity_poly.pdbx_strand_id
1 'polypeptide(L)' 'MNKKLSIYLLMLAIGFTLLILAIILDLPEKLQWLFLAIAIILNVTSAVAAMRIGLREMKPDKR' A
#
# COMPACT_ATOMS: atom_id res chain seq x y z
N MET A 1 -0.54 -8.52 -16.34
CA MET A 1 -0.94 -7.59 -15.26
C MET A 1 -0.50 -6.19 -15.63
N ASN A 2 -1.34 -5.17 -15.51
CA ASN A 2 -0.98 -3.80 -15.87
C ASN A 2 0.26 -3.36 -15.05
N LYS A 3 1.30 -2.83 -15.70
CA LYS A 3 2.56 -2.43 -15.02
C LYS A 3 2.29 -1.52 -13.82
N LYS A 4 1.28 -0.65 -13.93
CA LYS A 4 0.83 0.23 -12.84
C LYS A 4 0.27 -0.54 -11.65
N LEU A 5 -0.55 -1.56 -11.87
CA LEU A 5 -1.10 -2.42 -10.82
C LEU A 5 0.00 -3.15 -10.05
N SER A 6 1.01 -3.66 -10.78
CA SER A 6 2.16 -4.34 -10.16
C SER A 6 2.95 -3.40 -9.24
N ILE A 7 3.10 -2.12 -9.60
CA ILE A 7 3.77 -1.12 -8.77
C ILE A 7 2.95 -0.81 -7.51
N TYR A 8 1.63 -0.65 -7.63
CA TYR A 8 0.77 -0.42 -6.47
C TYR A 8 0.75 -1.62 -5.51
N LEU A 9 0.74 -2.84 -6.03
CA LEU A 9 0.84 -4.05 -5.19
C LEU A 9 2.21 -4.16 -4.50
N LEU A 10 3.30 -3.77 -5.18
CA LEU A 10 4.62 -3.70 -4.56
C LEU A 10 4.66 -2.63 -3.46
N MET A 11 4.11 -1.44 -3.71
CA MET A 11 3.97 -0.38 -2.70
C MET A 11 3.14 -0.84 -1.50
N LEU A 12 2.07 -1.59 -1.73
CA LEU A 12 1.24 -2.17 -0.68
C LEU A 12 2.06 -3.15 0.17
N ALA A 13 2.81 -4.06 -0.46
CA ALA A 13 3.68 -5.02 0.24
C ALA A 13 4.78 -4.32 1.06
N ILE A 14 5.39 -3.26 0.51
CA ILE A 14 6.37 -2.45 1.22
C ILE A 14 5.72 -1.74 2.42
N GLY A 15 4.58 -1.09 2.22
CA GLY A 15 3.84 -0.43 3.29
C GLY A 15 3.47 -1.39 4.41
N PHE A 16 3.02 -2.61 4.08
CA PHE A 16 2.67 -3.64 5.05
C PHE A 16 3.90 -4.13 5.84
N THR A 17 5.03 -4.30 5.16
CA THR A 17 6.30 -4.67 5.81
C THR A 17 6.76 -3.58 6.78
N LEU A 18 6.68 -2.31 6.40
CA LEU A 18 7.01 -1.18 7.27
C LEU A 18 6.07 -1.10 8.48
N LEU A 19 4.78 -1.42 8.30
CA LEU A 19 3.82 -1.47 9.40
C LEU A 19 4.21 -2.55 10.42
N ILE A 20 4.54 -3.76 9.93
CA ILE A 20 5.00 -4.86 10.77
C ILE A 20 6.28 -4.46 11.51
N LEU A 21 7.24 -3.85 10.79
CA LEU A 21 8.51 -3.42 11.37
C LEU A 21 8.30 -2.39 12.49
N ALA A 22 7.39 -1.43 12.30
CA ALA A 22 7.04 -0.42 13.29
C ALA A 22 6.33 -0.99 14.54
N ILE A 23 5.64 -2.12 14.41
CA ILE A 23 4.91 -2.76 15.52
C ILE A 23 5.83 -3.75 16.27
N ILE A 24 6.69 -4.48 15.56
CA ILE A 24 7.52 -5.55 16.13
C ILE A 24 8.83 -5.02 16.71
N LEU A 25 9.48 -4.06 16.05
CA LEU A 25 10.74 -3.53 16.57
C LEU A 25 10.48 -2.45 17.62
N ASP A 26 11.25 -2.55 18.70
CA ASP A 26 11.33 -1.52 19.72
C ASP A 26 12.18 -0.34 19.21
N LEU A 27 11.56 0.47 18.35
CA LEU A 27 12.16 1.66 17.74
C LEU A 27 11.95 2.88 18.65
N PRO A 28 12.85 3.88 18.60
CA PRO A 28 12.63 5.16 19.27
C PRO A 28 11.29 5.77 18.85
N GLU A 29 10.52 6.28 19.79
CA GLU A 29 9.13 6.72 19.59
C GLU A 29 8.93 7.60 18.34
N LYS A 30 9.83 8.58 18.11
CA LYS A 30 9.78 9.45 16.93
C LYS A 30 9.91 8.69 15.60
N LEU A 31 10.81 7.70 15.56
CA LEU A 31 11.01 6.84 14.38
C LEU A 31 9.83 5.90 14.19
N GLN A 32 9.33 5.30 15.28
CA GLN A 32 8.17 4.42 15.22
C GLN A 32 6.95 5.14 14.64
N TRP A 33 6.63 6.35 15.12
CA TRP A 33 5.55 7.17 14.59
C TRP A 33 5.77 7.57 13.12
N LEU A 34 7.00 7.88 12.74
CA LEU A 34 7.34 8.18 11.34
C LEU A 34 7.09 6.98 10.43
N PHE A 35 7.57 5.80 10.82
CA PHE A 35 7.34 4.55 10.07
C PHE A 35 5.86 4.21 10.00
N LEU A 36 5.13 4.37 11.11
CA LEU A 36 3.70 4.11 11.18
C LEU A 36 2.92 5.03 10.22
N ALA A 37 3.21 6.33 10.24
CA ALA A 37 2.56 7.31 9.36
C ALA A 37 2.82 7.00 7.88
N ILE A 38 4.07 6.71 7.51
CA ILE A 38 4.45 6.34 6.14
C ILE A 38 3.75 5.04 5.73
N ALA A 39 3.74 4.03 6.60
CA ALA A 39 3.11 2.75 6.34
C ALA A 39 1.60 2.90 6.10
N ILE A 40 0.90 3.70 6.91
CA ILE A 40 -0.53 3.96 6.75
C ILE A 40 -0.81 4.64 5.41
N ILE A 41 -0.07 5.72 5.08
CA ILE A 41 -0.27 6.46 3.83
C ILE A 41 -0.03 5.54 2.62
N LEU A 42 1.06 4.77 2.63
CA LEU A 42 1.39 3.85 1.55
C LEU A 42 0.31 2.77 1.39
N ASN A 43 -0.11 2.12 2.48
CA ASN A 43 -1.12 1.05 2.41
C ASN A 43 -2.48 1.56 1.92
N VAL A 44 -2.97 2.68 2.47
CA VAL A 44 -4.30 3.20 2.10
C VAL A 44 -4.31 3.64 0.64
N THR A 45 -3.31 4.42 0.21
CA THR A 45 -3.26 4.93 -1.17
C THR A 45 -3.09 3.81 -2.20
N SER A 46 -2.22 2.83 -1.92
CA SER A 46 -2.00 1.69 -2.82
C SER A 46 -3.18 0.73 -2.86
N ALA A 47 -3.85 0.45 -1.73
CA ALA A 47 -5.05 -0.37 -1.68
C ALA A 47 -6.20 0.26 -2.48
N VAL A 48 -6.44 1.57 -2.31
CA VAL A 48 -7.48 2.29 -3.07
C VAL A 48 -7.15 2.31 -4.56
N ALA A 49 -5.89 2.54 -4.93
CA ALA A 49 -5.46 2.53 -6.33
C ALA A 49 -5.62 1.15 -6.98
N ALA A 50 -5.19 0.08 -6.28
CA ALA A 50 -5.34 -1.30 -6.74
C ALA A 50 -6.83 -1.68 -6.88
N MET A 51 -7.67 -1.29 -5.91
CA MET A 51 -9.12 -1.53 -5.95
C MET A 51 -9.77 -0.80 -7.13
N ARG A 52 -9.42 0.47 -7.40
CA ARG A 52 -9.95 1.20 -8.56
C ARG A 52 -9.52 0.58 -9.89
N ILE A 53 -8.27 0.12 -10.01
CA ILE A 53 -7.80 -0.57 -11.21
C ILE A 53 -8.53 -1.91 -11.38
N GLY A 54 -8.65 -2.70 -10.30
CA GLY A 54 -9.37 -3.97 -10.31
C GLY A 54 -10.84 -3.80 -10.68
N LEU A 55 -11.53 -2.81 -10.13
CA LEU A 55 -12.92 -2.48 -10.49
C LEU A 55 -13.05 -2.06 -11.96
N ARG A 56 -12.05 -1.37 -12.52
CA ARG A 56 -12.02 -1.00 -13.94
C ARG A 56 -11.75 -2.20 -14.85
N GLU A 57 -10.94 -3.15 -14.43
CA GLU A 57 -10.72 -4.40 -15.17
C GLU A 57 -11.94 -5.34 -15.08
N MET A 58 -12.67 -5.34 -13.94
CA MET A 58 -13.90 -6.11 -13.73
C MET A 58 -15.13 -5.51 -14.42
N LYS A 59 -15.13 -4.21 -14.70
CA LYS A 59 -16.09 -3.54 -15.60
C LYS A 59 -15.38 -3.20 -16.90
N PRO A 60 -15.11 -4.18 -17.79
CA PRO A 60 -14.68 -3.83 -19.13
C PRO A 60 -15.77 -2.96 -19.74
N ASP A 61 -15.38 -1.79 -20.22
CA ASP A 61 -16.24 -0.92 -20.99
C ASP A 61 -16.94 -1.76 -22.07
N LYS A 62 -18.28 -1.76 -22.09
CA LYS A 62 -19.08 -2.48 -23.12
C LYS A 62 -19.22 -1.60 -24.37
N ARG A 63 -18.13 -0.99 -24.84
CA ARG A 63 -18.07 -0.27 -26.11
C ARG A 63 -16.94 -0.80 -26.97
#